data_AF-A0A3D5NR29-F1
#
_entry.id   AF-A0A3D5NR29-F1
#
_cell.length_a   1.000
_cell.length_b   1.000
_cell.length_c   1.000
_cell.angle_alpha   90.00
_cell.angle_beta   90.00
_cell.angle_gamma   90.00
#
_symmetry.space_group_name_H-M   'P 1'
#
loop_
_entity.id
_entity.type
_entity.pdbx_description
1 polymer ?
#
loop_
_entity_poly.entity_id
_entity_poly.type
_entity_poly.pdbx_seq_one_letter_code
_entity_poly.pdbx_strand_id
1 'polypeptide(L)'
;MLLKLGAVCLVMVYLFVPRYDSLVPFQTDNAIDQVIALSAPEFEGRVSGSRGGYEAGNYIIESMKSYGYEVSTMNISYYEGDESVENLKVMAPMTVSEGEIKVLAKDGTVKIFRLHEDFTIFSLSRDELIEADGTDFFYKGIATDAENLTDVPEGTDF
;
A
#
# COMPACT_ATOMS: atom_id res chain seq x y z
N MET A 1 12.70 -16.82 42.55
CA MET A 1 11.99 -18.00 42.04
C MET A 1 11.08 -17.63 40.86
N LEU A 2 10.25 -16.59 41.00
CA LEU A 2 9.40 -16.03 39.93
C LEU A 2 10.13 -15.68 38.63
N LEU A 3 11.31 -15.05 38.69
CA LEU A 3 12.09 -14.68 37.50
C LEU A 3 12.52 -15.90 36.67
N LYS A 4 12.90 -17.00 37.34
CA LYS A 4 13.28 -18.26 36.67
C LYS A 4 12.07 -18.94 36.03
N LEU A 5 10.92 -18.87 36.68
CA LEU A 5 9.66 -19.40 36.15
C LEU A 5 9.22 -18.62 34.90
N GLY A 6 9.33 -17.29 34.94
CA GLY A 6 9.03 -16.42 33.79
C GLY A 6 9.94 -16.70 32.59
N ALA A 7 11.25 -16.87 32.83
CA ALA A 7 12.20 -17.21 31.76
C ALA A 7 11.86 -18.56 31.09
N VAL A 8 11.48 -19.57 31.88
CA VAL A 8 11.07 -20.88 31.36
C VAL A 8 9.78 -20.77 30.55
N CYS A 9 8.77 -20.02 31.03
CA CYS A 9 7.55 -19.78 30.26
C CYS A 9 7.82 -19.07 28.93
N LEU A 10 8.73 -18.09 28.90
CA LEU A 10 9.06 -17.34 27.69
C LEU A 10 9.78 -18.22 26.66
N VAL A 11 10.68 -19.10 27.11
CA VAL A 11 11.30 -20.13 26.26
C VAL A 11 10.27 -21.12 25.73
N MET A 12 9.33 -21.57 26.56
CA MET A 12 8.24 -22.46 26.13
C MET A 12 7.37 -21.78 25.07
N VAL A 13 6.95 -20.53 25.29
CA VAL A 13 6.18 -19.78 24.28
C VAL A 13 6.97 -19.67 22.98
N TYR A 14 8.26 -19.29 23.03
CA TYR A 14 9.09 -19.21 21.83
C TYR A 14 9.20 -20.53 21.05
N LEU A 15 9.28 -21.67 21.75
CA LEU A 15 9.39 -22.99 21.13
C LEU A 15 8.06 -23.51 20.58
N PHE A 16 6.93 -23.12 21.16
CA PHE A 16 5.60 -23.60 20.80
C PHE A 16 4.77 -22.58 20.01
N VAL A 17 5.27 -21.37 19.76
CA VAL A 17 4.68 -20.45 18.78
C VAL A 17 4.72 -21.15 17.42
N PRO A 18 3.56 -21.40 16.79
CA PRO A 18 3.52 -21.99 15.46
C PRO A 18 4.26 -21.04 14.51
N ARG A 19 5.39 -21.50 13.98
CA ARG A 19 6.04 -20.81 12.87
C ARG A 19 5.11 -20.98 11.68
N TYR A 20 4.57 -19.86 11.20
CA TYR A 20 3.77 -19.83 9.98
C TYR A 20 4.68 -20.02 8.78
N ASP A 21 5.22 -21.22 8.64
CA ASP A 21 5.85 -21.63 7.39
C ASP A 21 4.72 -22.06 6.44
N SER A 22 4.76 -21.57 5.22
CA SER A 22 3.86 -22.04 4.16
C SER A 22 4.02 -23.56 4.03
N LEU A 23 2.90 -24.29 3.99
CA LEU A 23 2.89 -25.73 3.74
C LEU A 23 3.50 -26.09 2.38
N VAL A 24 3.55 -25.11 1.47
CA VAL A 24 4.18 -25.23 0.15
C VAL A 24 5.45 -24.36 0.15
N PRO A 25 6.64 -24.94 -0.08
CA PRO A 25 7.86 -24.16 -0.15
C PRO A 25 7.80 -23.18 -1.31
N PHE A 26 8.40 -22.01 -1.13
CA PHE A 26 8.53 -21.03 -2.21
C PHE A 26 9.32 -21.64 -3.38
N GLN A 27 8.76 -21.55 -4.58
CA GLN A 27 9.36 -22.10 -5.79
C GLN A 27 10.25 -21.04 -6.45
N THR A 28 11.51 -20.98 -6.01
CA THR A 28 12.49 -19.98 -6.47
C THR A 28 12.68 -19.98 -7.97
N ASP A 29 12.74 -21.16 -8.60
CA ASP A 29 12.94 -21.29 -10.05
C ASP A 29 11.78 -20.64 -10.81
N ASN A 30 10.54 -20.91 -10.39
CA ASN A 30 9.36 -20.28 -10.99
C ASN A 30 9.38 -18.76 -10.83
N ALA A 31 9.84 -18.24 -9.70
CA ALA A 31 9.97 -16.80 -9.49
C ALA A 31 11.03 -16.18 -10.42
N ILE A 32 12.16 -16.86 -10.62
CA ILE A 32 13.20 -16.43 -11.56
C ILE A 32 12.64 -16.39 -13.00
N ASP A 33 11.86 -17.40 -13.39
CA ASP A 33 11.23 -17.44 -14.71
C ASP A 33 10.29 -16.23 -14.94
N GLN A 34 9.53 -15.81 -13.91
CA GLN A 34 8.71 -14.61 -13.98
C GLN A 34 9.54 -13.33 -14.14
N VAL A 35 10.67 -13.24 -13.43
CA VAL A 35 11.58 -12.09 -13.55
C VAL A 35 12.21 -12.02 -14.94
N ILE A 36 12.59 -13.17 -15.51
CA ILE A 36 13.13 -13.25 -16.88
C ILE A 36 12.06 -12.83 -17.88
N ALA A 37 10.84 -13.39 -17.77
CA ALA A 37 9.73 -13.06 -18.64
C ALA A 37 9.44 -11.55 -18.62
N LEU A 38 9.27 -10.96 -17.43
CA LEU A 38 8.98 -9.54 -17.26
C LEU A 38 10.15 -8.62 -17.67
N SER A 39 11.36 -9.15 -17.83
CA SER A 39 12.55 -8.41 -18.30
C SER A 39 12.73 -8.50 -19.81
N ALA A 40 11.83 -9.17 -20.54
CA ALA A 40 11.88 -9.27 -21.99
C ALA A 40 11.73 -7.89 -22.66
N PRO A 41 12.30 -7.67 -23.86
CA PRO A 41 12.25 -6.39 -24.57
C PRO A 41 10.83 -5.88 -24.85
N GLU A 42 9.87 -6.78 -25.00
CA GLU A 42 8.46 -6.44 -25.22
C GLU A 42 7.79 -5.70 -24.04
N PHE A 43 8.37 -5.83 -22.85
CA PHE A 43 7.94 -5.13 -21.65
C PHE A 43 8.83 -3.92 -21.31
N GLU A 44 9.76 -3.54 -22.18
CA GLU A 44 10.69 -2.45 -21.88
C GLU A 44 9.95 -1.11 -21.64
N GLY A 45 10.47 -0.31 -20.71
CA GLY A 45 9.90 1.00 -20.38
C GLY A 45 8.68 0.96 -19.46
N ARG A 46 8.65 0.08 -18.44
CA ARG A 46 7.56 -0.18 -17.47
C ARG A 46 7.19 0.97 -16.51
N VAL A 47 7.36 2.21 -16.93
CA VAL A 47 6.85 3.36 -16.19
C VAL A 47 5.31 3.38 -16.32
N SER A 48 4.57 3.80 -15.29
CA SER A 48 3.09 3.77 -15.32
C SER A 48 2.51 4.50 -16.54
N GLY A 49 1.45 3.98 -17.16
CA GLY A 49 0.87 4.61 -18.37
C GLY A 49 1.70 4.45 -19.65
N SER A 50 2.86 3.79 -19.59
CA SER A 50 3.59 3.35 -20.78
C SER A 50 3.01 2.08 -21.39
N ARG A 51 3.36 1.82 -22.65
CA ARG A 51 3.08 0.55 -23.31
C ARG A 51 3.72 -0.65 -22.58
N GLY A 52 4.99 -0.57 -22.20
CA GLY A 52 5.67 -1.66 -21.49
C GLY A 52 5.03 -1.99 -20.14
N GLY A 53 4.55 -0.96 -19.42
CA GLY A 53 3.82 -1.14 -18.17
C GLY A 53 2.44 -1.79 -18.36
N TYR A 54 1.72 -1.41 -19.43
CA TYR A 54 0.44 -2.03 -19.78
C TYR A 54 0.59 -3.51 -20.14
N GLU A 55 1.55 -3.85 -21.01
CA GLU A 55 1.79 -5.23 -21.44
C GLU A 55 2.29 -6.11 -20.29
N ALA A 56 3.17 -5.59 -19.43
CA ALA A 56 3.60 -6.27 -18.21
C ALA A 56 2.43 -6.50 -17.23
N GLY A 57 1.54 -5.52 -17.09
CA GLY A 57 0.33 -5.64 -16.28
C GLY A 57 -0.60 -6.75 -16.81
N ASN A 58 -0.82 -6.81 -18.12
CA ASN A 58 -1.59 -7.89 -18.75
C ASN A 58 -0.93 -9.25 -18.53
N TYR A 59 0.39 -9.37 -18.69
CA TYR A 59 1.12 -10.60 -18.42
C TYR A 59 0.89 -11.10 -16.97
N ILE A 60 0.94 -10.19 -15.99
CA ILE A 60 0.69 -10.52 -14.57
C ILE A 60 -0.76 -10.98 -14.38
N ILE A 61 -1.73 -10.27 -14.95
CA ILE A 61 -3.15 -10.63 -14.85
C ILE A 61 -3.39 -12.04 -15.41
N GLU A 62 -2.87 -12.33 -16.59
CA GLU A 62 -3.03 -13.64 -17.22
C GLU A 62 -2.30 -14.75 -16.45
N SER A 63 -1.12 -14.45 -15.90
CA SER A 63 -0.39 -15.39 -15.02
C SER A 63 -1.22 -15.72 -13.77
N MET A 64 -1.82 -14.73 -13.12
CA MET A 64 -2.67 -14.92 -11.95
C MET A 64 -3.94 -15.72 -12.29
N LYS A 65 -4.60 -15.42 -13.41
CA LYS A 65 -5.73 -16.21 -13.88
C LYS A 65 -5.35 -17.66 -14.18
N SER A 66 -4.17 -17.91 -14.73
CA SER A 66 -3.66 -19.27 -15.00
C SER A 66 -3.48 -20.10 -13.73
N TYR A 67 -3.20 -19.45 -12.60
CA TYR A 67 -3.15 -20.07 -11.27
C TYR A 67 -4.53 -20.19 -10.60
N GLY A 68 -5.61 -19.78 -11.28
CA GLY A 68 -6.98 -19.88 -10.81
C GLY A 68 -7.46 -18.70 -9.95
N TYR A 69 -6.74 -17.59 -9.92
CA TYR A 69 -7.19 -16.39 -9.21
C TYR A 69 -8.23 -15.61 -10.03
N GLU A 70 -9.24 -15.11 -9.34
CA GLU A 70 -10.13 -14.07 -9.88
C GLU A 70 -9.44 -12.71 -9.71
N VAL A 71 -9.27 -11.99 -10.82
CA VAL A 71 -8.53 -10.72 -10.84
C VAL A 71 -9.48 -9.60 -11.22
N SER A 72 -9.60 -8.60 -10.33
CA SER A 72 -10.30 -7.35 -10.61
C SER A 72 -9.28 -6.26 -10.93
N THR A 73 -9.52 -5.46 -11.96
CA THR A 73 -8.69 -4.31 -12.32
C THR A 73 -9.37 -3.01 -11.90
N MET A 74 -8.58 -2.06 -11.41
CA MET A 74 -9.02 -0.69 -11.14
C MET A 74 -8.20 0.23 -12.04
N ASN A 75 -8.88 0.91 -12.96
CA ASN A 75 -8.23 1.89 -13.82
C ASN A 75 -8.16 3.22 -13.09
N ILE A 76 -6.96 3.77 -12.98
CA ILE A 76 -6.70 5.09 -12.42
C ILE A 76 -6.31 6.01 -13.58
N SER A 77 -7.21 6.90 -13.98
CA SER A 77 -6.96 7.89 -15.03
C SER A 77 -6.06 9.02 -14.51
N TYR A 78 -5.03 9.42 -15.25
CA TYR A 78 -4.14 10.53 -14.89
C TYR A 78 -3.92 11.45 -16.09
N TYR A 79 -4.52 12.64 -16.06
CA TYR A 79 -4.34 13.68 -17.07
C TYR A 79 -3.59 14.89 -16.48
N GLU A 80 -2.78 15.54 -17.30
CA GLU A 80 -2.22 16.87 -17.04
C GLU A 80 -2.93 17.88 -17.96
N GLY A 81 -4.01 18.49 -17.48
CA GLY A 81 -4.90 19.35 -18.28
C GLY A 81 -6.19 18.65 -18.69
N ASP A 82 -6.78 19.03 -19.84
CA ASP A 82 -8.03 18.45 -20.34
C ASP A 82 -7.90 16.93 -20.53
N GLU A 83 -9.01 16.20 -20.28
CA GLU A 83 -9.08 14.75 -20.46
C GLU A 83 -8.89 14.37 -21.93
N SER A 84 -7.64 14.20 -22.33
CA SER A 84 -7.24 13.75 -23.66
C SER A 84 -6.12 12.71 -23.57
N VAL A 85 -6.07 11.81 -24.55
CA VAL A 85 -5.04 10.76 -24.66
C VAL A 85 -3.62 11.36 -24.70
N GLU A 86 -3.49 12.60 -25.16
CA GLU A 86 -2.22 13.32 -25.30
C GLU A 86 -1.71 13.87 -23.96
N ASN A 87 -2.60 14.07 -22.99
CA ASN A 87 -2.29 14.59 -21.66
C ASN A 87 -2.11 13.47 -20.61
N LEU A 88 -2.20 12.20 -21.02
CA LEU A 88 -2.02 11.06 -20.13
C LEU A 88 -0.55 10.95 -19.71
N LYS A 89 -0.28 11.06 -18.40
CA LYS A 89 1.07 11.07 -17.83
C LYS A 89 1.28 9.92 -16.84
N VAL A 90 2.55 9.63 -16.60
CA VAL A 90 3.06 8.47 -15.85
C VAL A 90 3.03 8.75 -14.34
N MET A 91 2.19 8.05 -13.56
CA MET A 91 2.31 8.05 -12.09
C MET A 91 3.48 7.16 -11.64
N ALA A 92 4.59 7.71 -11.18
CA ALA A 92 5.53 6.90 -10.40
C ALA A 92 4.83 6.47 -9.09
N PRO A 93 4.83 5.17 -8.72
CA PRO A 93 4.33 4.76 -7.41
C PRO A 93 5.19 5.42 -6.34
N MET A 94 4.59 6.28 -5.52
CA MET A 94 5.27 6.88 -4.38
C MET A 94 5.12 5.97 -3.17
N THR A 95 6.24 5.71 -2.51
CA THR A 95 6.28 4.99 -1.24
C THR A 95 6.49 6.02 -0.14
N VAL A 96 5.56 6.12 0.82
CA VAL A 96 5.80 6.88 2.05
C VAL A 96 6.77 6.07 2.87
N SER A 97 8.00 6.55 3.11
CA SER A 97 9.01 5.80 3.87
C SER A 97 8.74 5.86 5.38
N GLU A 98 8.25 7.00 5.86
CA GLU A 98 7.98 7.28 7.27
C GLU A 98 6.85 8.32 7.40
N GLY A 99 6.13 8.30 8.52
CA GLY A 99 5.07 9.29 8.77
C GLY A 99 4.41 9.13 10.14
N GLU A 100 3.85 10.21 10.65
CA GLU A 100 3.09 10.23 11.89
C GLU A 100 1.64 10.68 11.63
N ILE A 101 0.68 9.94 12.17
CA ILE A 101 -0.72 10.33 12.24
C ILE A 101 -0.95 10.88 13.66
N LYS A 102 -1.61 12.04 13.76
CA LYS A 102 -1.99 12.63 15.04
C LYS A 102 -3.51 12.69 15.12
N VAL A 103 -4.09 11.91 16.03
CA VAL A 103 -5.54 11.83 16.23
C VAL A 103 -5.90 12.56 17.53
N LEU A 104 -6.71 13.60 17.42
CA LEU A 104 -7.35 14.24 18.58
C LEU A 104 -8.66 13.51 18.88
N ALA A 105 -8.69 12.79 20.00
CA ALA A 105 -9.90 12.10 20.46
C ALA A 105 -10.93 13.09 21.01
N LYS A 106 -12.21 12.66 21.07
CA LYS A 106 -13.32 13.47 21.58
C LYS A 106 -13.14 13.94 23.03
N ASP A 107 -12.31 13.26 23.80
CA ASP A 107 -11.96 13.61 25.18
C ASP A 107 -10.81 14.64 25.29
N GLY A 108 -10.31 15.15 24.15
CA GLY A 108 -9.20 16.08 24.08
C GLY A 108 -7.82 15.43 24.11
N THR A 109 -7.74 14.10 24.20
CA THR A 109 -6.46 13.37 24.20
C THR A 109 -5.87 13.30 22.80
N VAL A 110 -4.59 13.64 22.67
CA VAL A 110 -3.84 13.44 21.42
C VAL A 110 -3.21 12.05 21.44
N LYS A 111 -3.54 11.24 20.43
CA LYS A 111 -2.88 9.95 20.14
C LYS A 111 -1.99 10.10 18.93
N ILE A 112 -0.73 9.69 19.08
CA ILE A 112 0.27 9.70 18.02
C ILE A 112 0.51 8.25 17.61
N PHE A 113 0.75 8.11 16.32
CA PHE A 113 0.48 6.91 15.60
C PHE A 113 1.50 6.88 14.45
N ARG A 114 2.27 5.79 14.28
CA ARG A 114 3.37 5.72 13.29
C ARG A 114 3.03 4.88 12.07
N LEU A 115 3.26 5.43 10.87
CA LEU A 115 3.17 4.67 9.63
C LEU A 115 4.16 3.51 9.63
N HIS A 116 3.74 2.38 9.07
CA HIS A 116 4.46 1.10 8.98
C HIS A 116 4.76 0.37 10.30
N GLU A 117 4.48 1.00 11.45
CA GLU A 117 4.42 0.30 12.75
C GLU A 117 2.97 -0.01 13.13
N ASP A 118 2.11 1.01 13.08
CA ASP A 118 0.73 0.92 13.57
C ASP A 118 -0.32 0.93 12.44
N PHE A 119 -0.05 1.55 11.28
CA PHE A 119 -0.93 1.57 10.08
C PHE A 119 -0.14 1.75 8.79
N THR A 120 -0.78 1.38 7.68
CA THR A 120 -0.31 1.64 6.32
C THR A 120 -1.32 2.51 5.59
N ILE A 121 -0.85 3.59 4.96
CA ILE A 121 -1.66 4.39 4.04
C ILE A 121 -1.52 3.81 2.64
N PHE A 122 -2.63 3.37 2.05
CA PHE A 122 -2.67 2.78 0.71
C PHE A 122 -2.92 3.81 -0.39
N SER A 123 -3.44 4.99 -0.05
CA SER A 123 -3.76 6.06 -1.01
C SER A 123 -3.69 7.43 -0.34
N LEU A 124 -3.13 8.41 -1.06
CA LEU A 124 -3.09 9.83 -0.66
C LEU A 124 -3.78 10.68 -1.73
N SER A 125 -4.38 11.79 -1.31
CA SER A 125 -4.93 12.78 -2.22
C SER A 125 -3.81 13.44 -3.02
N ARG A 126 -3.98 13.53 -4.35
CA ARG A 126 -2.99 14.13 -5.25
C ARG A 126 -2.88 15.64 -5.05
N ASP A 127 -4.00 16.32 -4.81
CA ASP A 127 -4.04 17.79 -4.73
C ASP A 127 -3.23 18.28 -3.52
N GLU A 128 -3.37 17.59 -2.39
CA GLU A 128 -2.60 17.86 -1.17
C GLU A 128 -1.10 17.54 -1.32
N LEU A 129 -0.76 16.61 -2.23
CA LEU A 129 0.62 16.26 -2.54
C LEU A 129 1.29 17.29 -3.46
N ILE A 130 0.54 17.88 -4.39
CA ILE A 130 1.05 18.92 -5.31
C ILE A 130 1.35 20.22 -4.55
N GLU A 131 0.58 20.51 -3.50
CA GLU A 131 0.78 21.69 -2.65
C GLU A 131 1.90 21.50 -1.62
N ALA A 132 2.34 20.26 -1.37
CA ALA A 132 3.46 19.97 -0.48
C ALA A 132 4.81 20.30 -1.15
N ASP A 133 5.73 20.92 -0.40
CA ASP A 133 7.06 21.36 -0.86
C ASP A 133 8.06 20.19 -1.15
N GLY A 134 7.55 19.03 -1.59
CA GLY A 134 8.31 17.93 -2.17
C GLY A 134 8.98 16.97 -1.20
N THR A 135 9.01 17.27 0.10
CA THR A 135 9.61 16.37 1.13
C THR A 135 8.65 15.97 2.24
N ASP A 136 7.78 16.88 2.69
CA ASP A 136 6.87 16.65 3.80
C ASP A 136 5.45 17.03 3.38
N PHE A 137 4.46 16.17 3.66
CA PHE A 137 3.05 16.49 3.48
C PHE A 137 2.33 16.37 4.83
N PHE A 138 1.42 17.31 5.10
CA PHE A 138 0.63 17.33 6.33
C PHE A 138 -0.85 17.20 5.98
N TYR A 139 -1.44 16.08 6.35
CA TYR A 139 -2.87 15.83 6.17
C TYR A 139 -3.61 16.01 7.50
N LYS A 140 -4.71 16.76 7.48
CA LYS A 140 -5.62 16.89 8.62
C LYS A 140 -6.99 16.38 8.21
N GLY A 141 -7.46 15.36 8.91
CA GLY A 141 -8.70 14.67 8.61
C GLY A 141 -9.43 14.24 9.88
N ILE A 142 -10.68 13.80 9.72
CA ILE A 142 -11.49 13.24 10.79
C ILE A 142 -11.59 11.74 10.57
N ALA A 143 -11.19 10.96 11.58
CA ALA A 143 -11.46 9.53 11.59
C ALA A 143 -12.93 9.31 11.96
N THR A 144 -13.71 8.76 11.03
CA THR A 144 -15.10 8.35 11.25
C THR A 144 -15.30 6.92 10.72
N ASP A 145 -16.28 6.20 11.25
CA ASP A 145 -16.67 4.90 10.72
C ASP A 145 -17.71 5.06 9.60
N ALA A 146 -17.98 3.97 8.87
CA ALA A 146 -18.89 3.99 7.73
C ALA A 146 -20.32 4.40 8.11
N GLU A 147 -20.73 4.19 9.37
CA GLU A 147 -22.05 4.54 9.86
C GLU A 147 -22.16 6.03 10.21
N ASN A 148 -21.07 6.66 10.60
CA ASN A 148 -20.99 8.06 11.03
C ASN A 148 -20.39 8.98 9.95
N LEU A 149 -20.34 8.53 8.69
CA LEU A 149 -19.74 9.30 7.58
C LEU A 149 -20.55 10.57 7.25
N THR A 150 -21.85 10.55 7.50
CA THR A 150 -22.77 11.69 7.32
C THR A 150 -22.79 12.67 8.50
N ASP A 151 -22.18 12.30 9.63
CA ASP A 151 -22.18 13.11 10.85
C ASP A 151 -20.99 14.07 10.93
N VAL A 152 -20.20 14.19 9.84
CA VAL A 152 -19.15 15.20 9.71
C VAL A 152 -19.82 16.55 9.39
N PRO A 153 -19.76 17.56 10.28
CA PRO A 153 -20.42 18.84 10.05
C PRO A 153 -19.91 19.52 8.78
N GLU A 154 -20.82 20.01 7.95
CA GLU A 154 -20.47 20.89 6.83
C GLU A 154 -19.69 22.11 7.33
N GLY A 155 -18.55 22.40 6.70
CA GLY A 155 -17.68 23.52 7.08
C GLY A 155 -16.61 23.18 8.13
N THR A 156 -16.35 21.90 8.37
CA THR A 156 -15.18 21.52 9.19
C THR A 156 -13.90 21.76 8.40
N ASP A 157 -13.09 22.73 8.83
CA ASP A 157 -11.79 23.02 8.21
C ASP A 157 -10.81 21.86 8.46
N PHE A 158 -10.38 21.24 7.35
CA PHE A 158 -9.30 20.26 7.27
C PHE A 158 -7.96 20.99 7.34
#